data_AF-A0A2V6DP66-F1
#
_entry.id   AF-A0A2V6DP66-F1
#
_cell.length_a   1.000
_cell.length_b   1.000
_cell.length_c   1.000
_cell.angle_alpha   90.00
_cell.angle_beta   90.00
_cell.angle_gamma   90.00
#
_symmetry.space_group_name_H-M   'P 1'
#
loop_
_entity.id
_entity.type
_entity.pdbx_description
1 polymer ?
#
loop_
_entity_poly.entity_id
_entity_poly.type
_entity_poly.pdbx_seq_one_letter_code
_entity_poly.pdbx_strand_id
1 'polypeptide(L)'
;MSSFARSRNHGRPFVAVCVFAAFLCTLALSASPQLHQRIHADANRVEHNCAATMIASGNYDHATHLPLVRAPAPSVQFSRILTLSSVWVQPLFLSAHIFAHAPPAHS
;
A
#
# COMPACT_ATOMS: atom_id res chain seq x y z
N MET A 1 46.19 30.33 0.51
CA MET A 1 45.18 29.37 0.02
C MET A 1 45.46 28.00 0.62
N SER A 2 44.62 27.54 1.54
CA SER A 2 44.69 26.18 2.10
C SER A 2 43.99 25.20 1.15
N SER A 3 44.79 24.33 0.52
CA SER A 3 44.27 23.23 -0.29
C SER A 3 43.67 22.18 0.64
N PHE A 4 42.34 22.07 0.65
CA PHE A 4 41.68 20.95 1.31
C PHE A 4 42.02 19.68 0.54
N ALA A 5 42.93 18.88 1.09
CA ALA A 5 43.16 17.51 0.68
C ALA A 5 41.87 16.71 0.91
N ARG A 6 40.99 16.71 -0.08
CA ARG A 6 39.78 15.89 -0.10
C ARG A 6 40.24 14.45 -0.29
N SER A 7 40.40 13.73 0.83
CA SER A 7 40.57 12.27 0.83
C SER A 7 39.44 11.68 -0.02
N ARG A 8 39.80 11.22 -1.21
CA ARG A 8 38.84 10.68 -2.17
C ARG A 8 38.50 9.29 -1.69
N ASN A 9 37.32 9.15 -1.09
CA ASN A 9 36.77 7.86 -0.67
C ASN A 9 36.55 6.98 -1.92
N HIS A 10 37.60 6.28 -2.36
CA HIS A 10 37.58 5.39 -3.53
C HIS A 10 36.74 4.11 -3.32
N GLY A 11 36.44 3.77 -2.06
CA GLY A 11 35.56 2.64 -1.73
C GLY A 11 34.13 2.84 -2.21
N ARG A 12 33.58 4.06 -2.12
CA ARG A 12 32.21 4.36 -2.55
C ARG A 12 31.97 4.16 -4.05
N PRO A 13 32.76 4.75 -4.96
CA PRO A 13 32.58 4.53 -6.39
C PRO A 13 32.90 3.09 -6.80
N PHE A 14 33.85 2.43 -6.14
CA PHE A 14 34.13 1.01 -6.38
C PHE A 14 32.91 0.14 -6.07
N VAL A 15 32.32 0.29 -4.89
CA VAL A 15 31.09 -0.42 -4.51
C VAL A 15 29.95 -0.12 -5.49
N ALA A 16 29.77 1.14 -5.88
CA ALA A 16 28.73 1.52 -6.84
C ALA A 16 28.91 0.84 -8.20
N VAL A 17 30.15 0.79 -8.71
CA VAL A 17 30.47 0.10 -9.97
C VAL A 17 30.21 -1.40 -9.85
N CYS A 18 30.61 -2.03 -8.75
CA CYS A 18 30.35 -3.46 -8.52
C CYS A 18 28.85 -3.76 -8.48
N VAL A 19 28.06 -2.97 -7.75
CA VAL A 19 26.60 -3.13 -7.66
C VAL A 19 25.95 -2.94 -9.03
N PHE A 20 26.37 -1.92 -9.78
CA PHE A 20 25.84 -1.66 -11.11
C PHE A 20 26.16 -2.79 -12.10
N ALA A 21 27.41 -3.28 -12.10
CA ALA A 21 27.81 -4.39 -12.93
C ALA A 21 27.02 -5.67 -12.59
N ALA A 22 26.85 -5.96 -11.29
CA ALA A 22 26.04 -7.10 -10.84
C ALA A 22 24.58 -6.98 -11.33
N PHE A 23 23.98 -5.80 -11.22
CA PHE A 23 22.63 -5.53 -11.71
C PHE A 23 22.49 -5.77 -13.22
N LEU A 24 23.44 -5.28 -14.02
CA LEU A 24 23.44 -5.51 -15.47
C LEU A 24 23.60 -6.99 -15.81
N CYS A 25 24.45 -7.72 -15.09
CA CYS A 25 24.58 -9.16 -15.25
C CYS A 25 23.26 -9.88 -14.94
N THR A 26 22.62 -9.56 -13.82
CA THR A 26 21.33 -10.16 -13.46
C THR A 26 20.22 -9.83 -14.46
N LEU A 27 20.23 -8.62 -15.04
CA LEU A 27 19.30 -8.23 -16.09
C LEU A 27 19.52 -9.02 -17.39
N ALA A 28 20.78 -9.23 -17.78
CA ALA A 28 21.10 -10.05 -18.94
C ALA A 28 20.67 -11.52 -18.75
N LEU A 29 20.84 -12.06 -17.55
CA LEU A 29 20.38 -13.41 -17.20
C LEU A 29 18.86 -13.52 -17.18
N SER A 30 18.17 -12.49 -16.70
CA SER A 30 16.70 -12.40 -16.76
C SER A 30 16.17 -12.44 -18.20
N ALA A 31 16.89 -11.85 -19.16
CA ALA A 31 16.49 -11.82 -20.57
C ALA A 31 16.85 -13.10 -21.35
N SER A 32 17.76 -13.94 -20.84
CA SER A 32 18.24 -15.15 -21.54
C SER A 32 18.26 -16.40 -20.64
N PRO A 33 17.22 -17.25 -20.71
CA PRO A 33 17.16 -18.49 -19.93
C PRO A 33 18.30 -19.47 -20.25
N GLN A 34 18.79 -19.48 -21.49
CA GLN A 34 19.91 -20.34 -21.90
C GLN A 34 21.22 -19.95 -21.22
N LEU A 35 21.48 -18.65 -21.06
CA LEU A 35 22.64 -18.16 -20.31
C LEU A 35 22.47 -18.45 -18.82
N HIS A 36 21.26 -18.26 -18.29
CA HIS A 36 20.94 -18.55 -16.90
C HIS A 36 21.18 -20.02 -16.55
N GLN A 37 20.76 -20.95 -17.42
CA GLN A 37 21.00 -22.39 -17.28
C GLN A 37 22.49 -22.78 -17.30
N ARG A 38 23.33 -22.02 -18.01
CA ARG A 38 24.78 -22.26 -18.05
C ARG A 38 25.46 -21.90 -16.74
N ILE A 39 24.92 -20.93 -15.99
CA ILE A 39 25.44 -20.56 -14.68
C ILE A 39 24.92 -21.51 -13.60
N HIS A 40 23.62 -21.87 -13.67
CA HIS A 40 23.00 -22.81 -12.73
C HIS A 40 22.13 -23.82 -13.49
N ALA A 41 22.44 -25.11 -13.35
CA ALA A 41 21.71 -26.16 -14.07
C ALA A 41 20.23 -26.30 -13.64
N ASP A 42 19.89 -25.82 -12.44
CA ASP A 42 18.52 -25.82 -11.89
C ASP A 42 17.76 -24.51 -12.14
N ALA A 43 18.34 -23.54 -12.87
CA ALA A 43 17.76 -22.22 -13.13
C ALA A 43 16.36 -22.22 -13.78
N ASN A 44 15.95 -23.34 -14.40
CA ASN A 44 14.66 -23.48 -15.07
C ASN A 44 13.62 -24.26 -14.23
N ARG A 45 13.92 -24.56 -12.98
CA ARG A 45 12.93 -25.15 -12.06
C ARG A 45 11.95 -24.06 -11.61
N VAL A 46 10.67 -24.42 -11.50
CA VAL A 46 9.60 -23.50 -11.08
C VAL A 46 9.86 -22.93 -9.68
N GLU A 47 10.45 -23.73 -8.79
CA GLU A 47 10.76 -23.34 -7.40
C GLU A 47 12.08 -22.56 -7.25
N HIS A 48 12.80 -22.28 -8.35
CA HIS A 48 14.08 -21.59 -8.29
C HIS A 48 13.90 -20.07 -8.17
N ASN A 49 14.31 -19.52 -7.02
CA ASN A 49 14.29 -18.07 -6.77
C ASN A 49 15.73 -17.53 -6.70
N CYS A 50 16.07 -16.63 -7.62
CA CYS A 50 17.34 -15.91 -7.66
C CYS A 50 17.12 -14.48 -8.16
N ALA A 51 18.16 -13.64 -8.12
CA ALA A 51 18.06 -12.24 -8.56
C ALA A 51 17.56 -12.09 -10.01
N ALA A 52 17.91 -13.01 -10.91
CA ALA A 52 17.43 -12.98 -12.29
C ALA A 52 15.94 -13.32 -12.40
N THR A 53 15.44 -14.29 -11.62
CA THR A 53 14.00 -14.63 -11.63
C THR A 53 13.16 -13.57 -10.92
N MET A 54 13.68 -12.91 -9.89
CA MET A 54 13.04 -11.75 -9.26
C MET A 54 12.92 -10.56 -10.23
N ILE A 55 13.98 -10.26 -11.00
CA ILE A 55 13.93 -9.23 -12.06
C ILE A 55 12.92 -9.61 -13.15
N ALA A 56 12.92 -10.87 -13.60
CA ALA A 56 12.04 -11.35 -14.65
C ALA A 56 10.56 -11.32 -14.24
N SER A 57 10.26 -11.72 -13.00
CA SER A 57 8.88 -11.79 -12.48
C SER A 57 8.37 -10.45 -11.96
N GLY A 58 9.26 -9.50 -11.68
CA GLY A 58 8.92 -8.29 -10.93
C GLY A 58 8.50 -8.55 -9.48
N ASN A 59 8.59 -9.81 -9.02
CA ASN A 59 8.23 -10.21 -7.67
C ASN A 59 9.40 -9.92 -6.73
N TYR A 60 9.56 -8.66 -6.39
CA TYR A 60 10.28 -8.27 -5.20
C TYR A 60 9.32 -8.45 -4.04
N ASP A 61 9.72 -9.08 -2.94
CA ASP A 61 8.92 -9.07 -1.71
C ASP A 61 8.70 -7.61 -1.30
N HIS A 62 7.57 -7.03 -1.73
CA HIS A 62 7.14 -5.72 -1.28
C HIS A 62 6.69 -5.99 0.15
N ALA A 63 7.43 -5.47 1.12
CA ALA A 63 7.01 -5.47 2.52
C ALA A 63 5.51 -5.13 2.54
N THR A 64 4.70 -6.03 3.11
CA THR A 64 3.23 -5.95 3.07
C THR A 64 2.81 -4.53 3.34
N HIS A 65 2.31 -3.85 2.30
CA HIS A 65 1.99 -2.44 2.40
C HIS A 65 0.93 -2.29 3.49
N LEU A 66 1.20 -1.47 4.51
CA LEU A 66 0.19 -1.15 5.51
C LEU A 66 -1.06 -0.66 4.76
N PRO A 67 -2.26 -1.20 5.05
CA PRO A 67 -3.46 -0.79 4.35
C PRO A 67 -3.61 0.73 4.46
N LEU A 68 -3.64 1.42 3.32
CA LEU A 68 -3.78 2.88 3.26
C LEU A 68 -5.08 3.34 3.93
N VAL A 69 -6.09 2.46 3.94
CA VAL A 69 -7.36 2.64 4.62
C VAL A 69 -7.56 1.43 5.54
N ARG A 70 -7.51 1.68 6.85
CA ARG A 70 -7.99 0.73 7.86
C ARG A 70 -9.45 1.07 8.14
N ALA A 71 -10.36 0.10 8.01
CA ALA A 71 -11.73 0.29 8.44
C ALA A 71 -11.73 0.75 9.92
N PRO A 72 -12.53 1.77 10.29
CA PRO A 72 -12.67 2.16 11.68
C PRO A 72 -13.03 0.92 12.52
N ALA A 73 -12.28 0.69 13.59
CA ALA A 73 -12.66 -0.36 14.54
C ALA A 73 -14.05 0.01 15.09
N PRO A 74 -15.00 -0.94 15.16
CA PRO A 74 -16.31 -0.65 15.74
C PRO A 74 -16.12 -0.26 17.20
N SER A 75 -16.20 1.05 17.48
CA SER A 75 -16.27 1.55 18.85
C SER A 75 -17.68 1.27 19.35
N VAL A 76 -17.82 0.55 20.47
CA VAL A 76 -19.11 0.42 21.14
C VAL A 76 -19.47 1.79 21.70
N GLN A 77 -20.21 2.57 20.92
CA GLN A 77 -20.68 3.88 21.34
C GLN A 77 -21.85 3.66 22.31
N PHE A 78 -21.54 3.57 23.60
CA PHE A 78 -22.52 3.64 24.69
C PHE A 78 -23.02 5.08 24.85
N SER A 79 -23.63 5.63 23.80
CA SER A 79 -24.50 6.79 23.98
C SER A 79 -25.74 6.28 24.68
N ARG A 80 -25.90 6.59 25.97
CA ARG A 80 -27.17 6.43 26.66
C ARG A 80 -28.15 7.37 25.96
N ILE A 81 -28.92 6.84 25.00
CA ILE A 81 -30.02 7.56 24.38
C ILE A 81 -30.95 7.91 25.53
N LEU A 82 -30.99 9.20 25.90
CA LEU A 82 -31.95 9.67 26.87
C LEU A 82 -33.32 9.35 26.27
N THR A 83 -34.14 8.58 26.98
CA THR A 83 -35.49 8.24 26.55
C THR A 83 -36.20 9.52 26.16
N LEU A 84 -36.43 9.74 24.87
CA LEU A 84 -37.25 10.85 24.40
C LEU A 84 -38.64 10.66 25.00
N SER A 85 -38.95 11.41 26.05
CA SER A 85 -40.31 11.50 26.53
C SER A 85 -41.13 12.20 25.45
N SER A 86 -42.16 11.52 24.94
CA SER A 86 -43.19 12.16 24.12
C SER A 86 -44.00 13.08 25.02
N VAL A 87 -43.47 14.27 25.29
CA VAL A 87 -44.25 15.37 25.85
C VAL A 87 -44.80 16.12 24.64
N TRP A 88 -46.12 16.13 24.52
CA TRP A 88 -46.81 16.87 23.47
C TRP A 88 -46.62 18.37 23.74
N VAL A 89 -45.68 18.99 23.05
CA VAL A 89 -45.44 20.44 23.15
C VAL A 89 -46.32 21.10 22.12
N GLN A 90 -47.12 22.09 22.56
CA GLN A 90 -47.95 22.86 21.63
C GLN A 90 -47.03 23.58 20.63
N PRO A 91 -47.23 23.41 19.31
CA PRO A 91 -46.32 23.96 18.31
C PRO A 91 -46.32 25.48 18.39
N LEU A 92 -45.17 26.04 18.75
CA LEU A 92 -44.98 27.49 18.96
C LEU A 92 -45.04 28.30 17.65
N PHE A 93 -44.99 27.63 16.50
CA PHE A 93 -45.00 28.25 15.18
C PHE A 93 -46.02 27.57 14.26
N LEU A 94 -46.81 28.40 13.57
CA LEU A 94 -47.85 27.99 12.62
C LEU A 94 -47.29 27.07 11.50
N SER A 95 -46.01 27.19 11.16
CA SER A 95 -45.34 26.36 10.14
C SER A 95 -45.21 24.88 10.50
N ALA A 96 -45.32 24.49 11.78
CA ALA A 96 -45.27 23.08 12.18
C ALA A 96 -46.54 22.30 11.82
N HIS A 97 -47.65 22.99 11.49
CA HIS A 97 -48.89 22.35 11.05
C HIS A 97 -48.84 21.83 9.61
N ILE A 98 -47.86 22.24 8.79
CA ILE A 98 -47.73 21.82 7.39
C ILE A 98 -47.46 20.31 7.28
N PHE A 99 -46.80 19.72 8.29
CA PHE A 99 -46.51 18.29 8.35
C PHE A 99 -47.55 17.48 9.14
N ALA A 100 -48.61 18.11 9.66
CA ALA A 100 -49.63 17.43 10.47
C ALA A 100 -50.68 16.68 9.63
N HIS A 101 -50.67 16.84 8.31
CA HIS A 101 -51.57 16.09 7.43
C HIS A 101 -50.95 14.73 7.10
N ALA A 102 -51.44 13.68 7.79
CA ALA A 102 -51.20 12.32 7.35
C ALA A 102 -51.75 12.13 5.92
N PRO A 103 -51.04 11.41 5.04
CA PRO A 103 -51.52 11.18 3.68
C PRO A 103 -52.90 10.52 3.71
N PRO A 104 -53.83 10.91 2.83
CA PRO A 104 -55.16 10.32 2.79
C PRO A 104 -55.05 8.81 2.58
N ALA A 105 -55.76 8.06 3.44
CA ALA A 105 -55.91 6.63 3.24
C ALA A 105 -56.76 6.44 1.98
N HIS A 106 -56.13 6.07 0.87
CA HIS A 106 -56.85 5.74 -0.34
C HIS A 106 -57.28 4.26 -0.36
N SER A 107 -58.56 4.14 -0.74
CA SER A 107 -59.35 3.03 -1.27
C SER A 107 -58.74 2.33 -2.49
#